data_AF-A0A9W6DG78-F1
#
_entry.id   AF-A0A9W6DG78-F1
#
_cell.length_a   1.000
_cell.length_b   1.000
_cell.length_c   1.000
_cell.angle_alpha   90.00
_cell.angle_beta   90.00
_cell.angle_gamma   90.00
#
_symmetry.space_group_name_H-M   'P 1'
#
loop_
_entity.id
_entity.type
_entity.pdbx_description
1 polymer ?
#
loop_
_entity_poly.entity_id
_entity_poly.type
_entity_poly.pdbx_seq_one_letter_code
_entity_poly.pdbx_strand_id
1 'polypeptide(L)'
;MSDLKFSDFLETIDDQNKDFVIEINTFLLKKGCKHNIKLAKRGYTVSYIFGTNKRTLATFICRKSGVKLRIYPQHLCEYEDLLNSFPDNIKKDIKKASVCKRLIDPDACNPKCIMGYDFHLDNEHYQKCRYMAFQPTLNKETNSYIKLFLEKEIACF
;
A
#
# COMPACT_ATOMS: atom_id res chain seq x y z
N MET A 1 10.07 -22.61 17.20
CA MET A 1 9.22 -22.21 16.07
C MET A 1 10.12 -21.50 15.07
N SER A 2 10.21 -21.95 13.83
CA SER A 2 11.02 -21.28 12.82
C SER A 2 10.39 -19.94 12.46
N ASP A 3 11.19 -18.88 12.46
CA ASP A 3 10.75 -17.57 11.98
C ASP A 3 10.34 -17.68 10.50
N LEU A 4 9.19 -17.09 10.14
CA LEU A 4 8.70 -17.04 8.76
C LEU A 4 9.69 -16.24 7.90
N LYS A 5 10.10 -16.82 6.77
CA LYS A 5 11.05 -16.21 5.85
C LYS A 5 10.34 -15.51 4.69
N PHE A 6 11.03 -14.56 4.08
CA PHE A 6 10.55 -13.90 2.87
C PHE A 6 10.42 -14.88 1.69
N SER A 7 11.26 -15.93 1.65
CA SER A 7 11.16 -17.02 0.67
C SER A 7 9.81 -17.72 0.74
N ASP A 8 9.30 -17.98 1.95
CA ASP A 8 8.03 -18.70 2.15
C ASP A 8 6.84 -17.88 1.61
N PHE A 9 6.92 -16.55 1.71
CA PHE A 9 5.98 -15.65 1.07
C PHE A 9 6.14 -15.67 -0.45
N LEU A 10 7.37 -15.59 -0.96
CA LEU A 10 7.67 -15.53 -2.39
C LEU A 10 7.19 -16.78 -3.14
N GLU A 11 7.22 -17.95 -2.51
CA GLU A 11 6.67 -19.21 -3.05
C GLU A 11 5.16 -19.13 -3.32
N THR A 12 4.44 -18.23 -2.66
CA THR A 12 2.99 -18.01 -2.87
C THR A 12 2.67 -16.98 -3.94
N ILE A 13 3.68 -16.35 -4.53
CA ILE A 13 3.52 -15.30 -5.54
C ILE A 13 3.59 -15.93 -6.93
N ASP A 14 2.69 -15.52 -7.82
CA ASP A 14 2.74 -15.93 -9.23
C ASP A 14 4.07 -15.47 -9.87
N ASP A 15 4.66 -16.30 -10.74
CA ASP A 15 5.97 -16.04 -11.35
C ASP A 15 6.07 -14.66 -12.03
N GLN A 16 4.98 -14.22 -12.67
CA GLN A 16 4.89 -12.91 -13.32
C GLN A 16 5.11 -11.70 -12.39
N ASN A 17 4.94 -11.88 -11.08
CA ASN A 17 5.06 -10.82 -10.07
C ASN A 17 6.24 -11.03 -9.11
N LYS A 18 6.94 -12.19 -9.16
CA LYS A 18 8.04 -12.51 -8.24
C LYS A 18 9.16 -11.49 -8.32
N ASP A 19 9.61 -11.17 -9.53
CA ASP A 19 10.71 -10.22 -9.74
C ASP A 19 10.39 -8.84 -9.15
N PHE A 20 9.17 -8.35 -9.38
CA PHE A 20 8.71 -7.08 -8.81
C PHE A 20 8.62 -7.12 -7.28
N VAL A 21 8.13 -8.22 -6.70
CA VAL A 21 8.08 -8.39 -5.24
C VAL A 21 9.47 -8.39 -4.62
N ILE A 22 10.44 -9.05 -5.25
CA ILE A 22 11.86 -9.04 -4.84
C ILE A 22 12.44 -7.63 -4.95
N GLU A 23 12.15 -6.93 -6.04
CA GLU A 23 12.59 -5.56 -6.27
C GLU A 23 12.08 -4.61 -5.18
N ILE A 24 10.78 -4.63 -4.89
CA ILE A 24 10.19 -3.79 -3.84
C ILE A 24 10.75 -4.13 -2.46
N ASN A 25 10.92 -5.42 -2.15
CA ASN A 25 11.54 -5.81 -0.88
C ASN A 25 12.97 -5.27 -0.77
N THR A 26 13.79 -5.48 -1.79
CA THR A 26 15.17 -4.99 -1.85
C THR A 26 15.23 -3.47 -1.71
N PHE A 27 14.39 -2.76 -2.47
CA PHE A 27 14.29 -1.31 -2.45
C PHE A 27 13.93 -0.77 -1.05
N LEU A 28 12.86 -1.29 -0.45
CA LEU A 28 12.38 -0.83 0.86
C LEU A 28 13.39 -1.12 1.97
N LEU A 29 14.02 -2.30 1.96
CA LEU A 29 15.08 -2.63 2.93
C LEU A 29 16.29 -1.69 2.77
N LYS A 30 16.71 -1.37 1.53
CA LYS A 30 17.79 -0.41 1.25
C LYS A 30 17.47 1.00 1.74
N LYS A 31 16.18 1.38 1.71
CA LYS A 31 15.70 2.67 2.27
C LYS A 31 15.57 2.66 3.80
N GLY A 32 15.91 1.55 4.46
CA GLY A 32 15.89 1.45 5.92
C GLY A 32 14.56 0.94 6.50
N CYS A 33 13.65 0.41 5.68
CA CYS A 33 12.50 -0.30 6.20
C CYS A 33 12.93 -1.59 6.91
N LYS A 34 12.17 -1.98 7.94
CA LYS A 34 12.17 -3.35 8.46
C LYS A 34 10.90 -4.04 7.99
N HIS A 35 11.02 -5.23 7.40
CA HIS A 35 9.85 -6.03 7.09
C HIS A 35 9.39 -6.88 8.28
N ASN A 36 8.10 -7.19 8.33
CA ASN A 36 7.49 -8.08 9.31
C ASN A 36 6.56 -9.03 8.57
N ILE A 37 6.82 -10.33 8.68
CA ILE A 37 6.12 -11.39 7.96
C ILE A 37 5.20 -12.12 8.94
N LYS A 38 3.93 -12.24 8.56
CA LYS A 38 2.91 -12.95 9.35
C LYS A 38 2.06 -13.82 8.45
N LEU A 39 1.64 -14.98 8.97
CA LEU A 39 0.55 -15.73 8.38
C LEU A 39 -0.75 -14.92 8.44
N ALA A 40 -1.53 -15.02 7.38
CA ALA A 40 -2.85 -14.47 7.27
C ALA A 40 -3.83 -15.56 6.84
N LYS A 41 -5.14 -15.26 6.88
CA LYS A 41 -6.20 -16.20 6.47
C LYS A 41 -5.97 -16.81 5.08
N ARG A 42 -5.24 -16.12 4.20
CA ARG A 42 -4.92 -16.55 2.83
C ARG A 42 -3.46 -16.26 2.53
N GLY A 43 -2.55 -17.12 2.99
CA GLY A 43 -1.11 -16.98 2.77
C GLY A 43 -0.46 -16.05 3.78
N TYR A 44 0.21 -15.00 3.30
CA TYR A 44 1.05 -14.15 4.13
C TYR A 44 0.64 -12.68 4.06
N THR A 45 1.12 -11.93 5.05
CA THR A 45 1.26 -10.48 4.98
C THR A 45 2.70 -10.11 5.24
N VAL A 46 3.25 -9.23 4.41
CA VAL A 46 4.60 -8.67 4.59
C VAL A 46 4.45 -7.17 4.74
N SER A 47 4.67 -6.66 5.94
CA SER A 47 4.55 -5.23 6.24
C SER A 47 5.92 -4.58 6.35
N TYR A 48 6.11 -3.43 5.72
CA TYR A 48 7.33 -2.65 5.75
C TYR A 48 7.13 -1.46 6.68
N ILE A 49 7.95 -1.39 7.72
CA ILE A 49 7.91 -0.37 8.75
C ILE A 49 9.05 0.61 8.48
N PHE A 50 8.73 1.89 8.32
CA PHE A 50 9.69 2.94 7.99
C PHE A 50 9.91 3.88 9.19
N GLY A 51 11.18 4.21 9.44
CA GLY A 51 11.59 5.12 10.51
C GLY A 51 11.43 4.59 11.95
N THR A 52 11.75 5.44 12.92
CA THR A 52 11.69 5.14 14.37
C THR A 52 10.27 5.12 14.94
N ASN A 53 9.33 5.81 14.27
CA ASN A 53 7.93 5.94 14.69
C ASN A 53 7.10 4.66 14.47
N LYS A 54 7.73 3.56 14.03
CA LYS A 54 7.11 2.25 13.78
C LYS A 54 5.86 2.31 12.87
N ARG A 55 5.77 3.29 11.98
CA ARG A 55 4.65 3.42 11.04
C ARG A 55 4.86 2.47 9.87
N THR A 56 3.82 1.70 9.57
CA THR A 56 3.81 0.86 8.36
C THR A 56 3.69 1.76 7.13
N LEU A 57 4.67 1.68 6.24
CA LEU A 57 4.68 2.37 4.95
C LEU A 57 3.89 1.58 3.90
N ALA A 58 4.08 0.27 3.85
CA ALA A 58 3.37 -0.58 2.89
C ALA A 58 3.18 -2.02 3.43
N THR A 59 2.19 -2.73 2.91
CA THR A 59 1.94 -4.14 3.24
C THR A 59 1.53 -4.92 2.00
N PHE A 60 2.25 -6.00 1.68
CA PHE A 60 1.78 -7.01 0.74
C PHE A 60 0.63 -7.81 1.34
N ILE A 61 -0.44 -7.99 0.57
CA ILE A 61 -1.65 -8.70 0.97
C ILE A 61 -2.03 -9.69 -0.12
N CYS A 62 -2.01 -10.98 0.22
CA CYS A 62 -2.49 -12.04 -0.68
C CYS A 62 -4.04 -12.12 -0.66
N ARG A 63 -4.64 -12.19 -1.85
CA ARG A 63 -6.07 -12.38 -2.07
C ARG A 63 -6.29 -13.46 -3.13
N LYS A 64 -7.54 -13.93 -3.26
CA LYS A 64 -7.92 -14.86 -4.34
C LYS A 64 -7.71 -14.25 -5.73
N SER A 65 -7.88 -12.93 -5.85
CA SER A 65 -7.74 -12.18 -7.09
C SER A 65 -6.31 -11.73 -7.39
N GLY A 66 -5.32 -12.32 -6.72
CA GLY A 66 -3.92 -11.91 -6.81
C GLY A 66 -3.42 -11.10 -5.61
N VAL A 67 -2.19 -10.64 -5.73
CA VAL A 67 -1.46 -9.93 -4.67
C VAL A 67 -1.68 -8.44 -4.80
N LYS A 68 -1.88 -7.76 -3.66
CA LYS A 68 -1.97 -6.30 -3.60
C LYS A 68 -0.82 -5.75 -2.77
N LEU A 69 -0.34 -4.55 -3.10
CA LEU A 69 0.49 -3.76 -2.19
C LEU A 69 -0.36 -2.62 -1.64
N ARG A 70 -0.72 -2.70 -0.36
CA ARG A 70 -1.35 -1.57 0.32
C ARG A 70 -0.27 -0.58 0.71
N ILE A 71 -0.43 0.67 0.30
CA ILE A 71 0.47 1.77 0.64
C ILE A 71 -0.25 2.68 1.64
N TYR A 72 0.48 3.18 2.63
CA TYR A 72 -0.02 4.01 3.70
C TYR A 72 0.57 5.43 3.63
N PRO A 73 0.31 6.17 2.53
CA PRO A 73 0.91 7.48 2.31
C PRO A 73 0.54 8.47 3.42
N GLN A 74 1.41 9.42 3.66
CA GLN A 74 1.22 10.52 4.60
C GLN A 74 1.35 11.88 3.93
N HIS A 75 1.93 11.94 2.73
CA HIS A 75 2.28 13.20 2.07
C HIS A 75 1.57 13.36 0.72
N LEU A 76 0.32 12.91 0.61
CA LEU A 76 -0.45 12.91 -0.65
C LEU A 76 -0.49 14.28 -1.36
N CYS A 77 -0.53 15.37 -0.59
CA CYS A 77 -0.52 16.74 -1.11
C CYS A 77 0.80 17.14 -1.79
N GLU A 78 1.91 16.48 -1.47
CA GLU A 78 3.24 16.81 -2.01
C GLU A 78 3.46 16.26 -3.42
N TYR A 79 2.58 15.39 -3.90
CA TYR A 79 2.73 14.72 -5.20
C TYR A 79 1.39 14.43 -5.87
N GLU A 80 0.43 15.36 -5.79
CA GLU A 80 -0.87 15.22 -6.46
C GLU A 80 -0.73 14.95 -7.97
N ASP A 81 0.27 15.55 -8.64
CA ASP A 81 0.59 15.29 -10.05
C ASP A 81 0.88 13.81 -10.34
N LEU A 82 1.55 13.11 -9.40
CA LEU A 82 1.74 11.67 -9.52
C LEU A 82 0.40 10.93 -9.47
N LEU A 83 -0.48 11.30 -8.54
CA LEU A 83 -1.79 10.66 -8.41
C LEU A 83 -2.61 10.85 -9.70
N ASN A 84 -2.56 12.05 -10.27
CA ASN A 84 -3.23 12.40 -11.54
C ASN A 84 -2.67 11.60 -12.72
N SER A 85 -1.37 11.27 -12.69
CA SER A 85 -0.69 10.46 -13.72
C SER A 85 -0.98 8.96 -13.63
N PHE A 86 -1.64 8.47 -12.57
CA PHE A 86 -1.95 7.05 -12.45
C PHE A 86 -2.85 6.57 -13.59
N PRO A 87 -2.71 5.31 -14.03
CA PRO A 87 -3.61 4.72 -15.01
C PRO A 87 -5.05 4.68 -14.51
N ASP A 88 -6.00 4.73 -15.46
CA ASP A 88 -7.43 4.85 -15.15
C ASP A 88 -7.97 3.71 -14.29
N ASN A 89 -7.41 2.50 -14.40
CA ASN A 89 -7.80 1.38 -13.56
C ASN A 89 -7.44 1.61 -12.08
N ILE A 90 -6.23 2.13 -11.78
CA ILE A 90 -5.81 2.49 -10.42
C ILE A 90 -6.69 3.63 -9.90
N LYS A 91 -6.88 4.69 -10.71
CA LYS A 91 -7.73 5.83 -10.33
C LYS A 91 -9.15 5.40 -10.04
N LYS A 92 -9.75 4.54 -10.88
CA LYS A 92 -11.09 3.98 -10.70
C LYS A 92 -11.21 3.19 -9.40
N ASP A 93 -10.20 2.39 -9.04
CA ASP A 93 -10.19 1.64 -7.78
C ASP A 93 -10.10 2.57 -6.56
N ILE A 94 -9.29 3.63 -6.63
CA ILE A 94 -9.20 4.67 -5.59
C ILE A 94 -10.55 5.38 -5.43
N LYS A 95 -11.15 5.83 -6.54
CA LYS A 95 -12.45 6.52 -6.57
C LYS A 95 -13.58 5.64 -6.04
N LYS A 96 -13.54 4.32 -6.29
CA LYS A 96 -14.50 3.34 -5.77
C LYS A 96 -14.26 2.93 -4.32
N ALA A 97 -13.10 3.24 -3.74
CA ALA A 97 -12.82 2.89 -2.36
C ALA A 97 -13.86 3.51 -1.41
N SER A 98 -14.13 2.80 -0.31
CA SER A 98 -15.09 3.26 0.69
C SER A 98 -14.69 4.63 1.23
N VAL A 99 -15.70 5.49 1.45
CA VAL A 99 -15.50 6.76 2.14
C VAL A 99 -14.91 6.54 3.53
N CYS A 100 -14.12 7.50 4.02
CA CYS A 100 -13.69 7.45 5.40
C CYS A 100 -14.87 7.82 6.31
N LYS A 101 -15.47 6.81 6.96
CA LYS A 101 -16.55 7.07 7.92
C LYS A 101 -16.11 7.96 9.07
N ARG A 102 -14.84 7.85 9.50
CA ARG A 102 -14.28 8.65 10.62
C ARG A 102 -14.09 10.14 10.30
N LEU A 103 -13.96 10.50 9.02
CA LEU A 103 -13.97 11.91 8.60
C LEU A 103 -15.37 12.52 8.62
N ILE A 104 -16.41 11.68 8.58
CA ILE A 104 -17.83 12.10 8.64
C ILE A 104 -18.34 12.08 10.09
N ASP A 105 -18.00 11.03 10.83
CA ASP A 105 -18.38 10.79 12.21
C ASP A 105 -17.15 10.30 13.01
N PRO A 106 -16.60 11.10 13.94
CA PRO A 106 -15.41 10.75 14.71
C PRO A 106 -15.51 9.42 15.47
N ASP A 107 -16.70 9.02 15.88
CA ASP A 107 -16.95 7.78 16.64
C ASP A 107 -17.16 6.56 15.73
N ALA A 108 -17.29 6.78 14.41
CA ALA A 108 -17.38 5.69 13.44
C ALA A 108 -16.05 4.93 13.31
N CYS A 109 -16.16 3.65 12.87
CA CYS A 109 -15.06 2.68 12.74
C CYS A 109 -14.49 2.15 14.07
N ASN A 110 -13.61 1.15 13.98
CA ASN A 110 -12.98 0.57 15.16
C ASN A 110 -12.12 1.60 15.92
N PRO A 111 -12.00 1.49 17.27
CA PRO A 111 -11.23 2.45 18.07
C PRO A 111 -9.77 2.68 17.62
N LYS A 112 -9.12 1.66 17.04
CA LYS A 112 -7.73 1.74 16.53
C LYS A 112 -7.61 2.40 15.14
N CYS A 113 -8.70 2.91 14.55
CA CYS A 113 -8.68 3.55 13.25
C CYS A 113 -8.02 4.93 13.32
N ILE A 114 -6.89 5.14 12.66
CA ILE A 114 -6.15 6.41 12.69
C ILE A 114 -6.63 7.43 11.65
N MET A 115 -7.93 7.40 11.29
CA MET A 115 -8.53 8.23 10.23
C MET A 115 -8.08 7.86 8.80
N GLY A 116 -8.86 8.32 7.81
CA GLY A 116 -8.65 8.08 6.38
C GLY A 116 -7.73 9.10 5.72
N TYR A 117 -7.87 9.23 4.41
CA TYR A 117 -7.20 10.24 3.59
C TYR A 117 -8.20 11.29 3.15
N ASP A 118 -7.69 12.49 3.00
CA ASP A 118 -8.34 13.67 2.44
C ASP A 118 -7.35 14.24 1.40
N PHE A 119 -7.70 14.21 0.11
CA PHE A 119 -6.78 14.51 -0.99
C PHE A 119 -7.53 14.86 -2.28
N HIS A 120 -6.82 15.42 -3.27
CA HIS A 120 -7.35 15.65 -4.63
C HIS A 120 -6.85 14.61 -5.63
N LEU A 121 -7.70 14.26 -6.59
CA LEU A 121 -7.37 13.40 -7.74
C LEU A 121 -8.17 13.86 -8.95
N ASP A 122 -7.50 14.17 -10.05
CA ASP A 122 -8.07 14.75 -11.27
C ASP A 122 -8.93 16.01 -10.99
N ASN A 123 -8.44 16.91 -10.11
CA ASN A 123 -9.14 18.11 -9.63
C ASN A 123 -10.43 17.86 -8.82
N GLU A 124 -10.71 16.62 -8.44
CA GLU A 124 -11.84 16.26 -7.57
C GLU A 124 -11.35 15.94 -6.16
N HIS A 125 -12.09 16.40 -5.15
CA HIS A 125 -11.80 16.16 -3.74
C HIS A 125 -12.33 14.80 -3.27
N TYR A 126 -11.52 14.05 -2.52
CA TYR A 126 -11.85 12.70 -2.05
C TYR A 126 -11.48 12.45 -0.59
N GLN A 127 -12.45 11.91 0.15
CA GLN A 127 -12.27 11.44 1.52
C GLN A 127 -12.40 9.90 1.60
N LYS A 128 -11.28 9.18 1.60
CA LYS A 128 -11.25 7.71 1.43
C LYS A 128 -10.68 6.97 2.62
N CYS A 129 -11.18 5.75 2.86
CA CYS A 129 -10.72 4.89 3.94
C CYS A 129 -9.25 4.48 3.75
N ARG A 130 -8.44 4.66 4.81
CA ARG A 130 -7.00 4.39 4.82
C ARG A 130 -6.62 3.00 4.32
N TYR A 131 -7.44 2.00 4.67
CA TYR A 131 -7.20 0.59 4.36
C TYR A 131 -7.74 0.15 3.00
N MET A 132 -8.50 1.02 2.33
CA MET A 132 -9.19 0.70 1.08
C MET A 132 -8.73 1.51 -0.12
N ALA A 133 -8.26 2.74 0.07
CA ALA A 133 -7.92 3.67 -1.01
C ALA A 133 -6.73 3.21 -1.85
N PHE A 134 -5.57 3.00 -1.24
CA PHE A 134 -4.32 2.71 -1.95
C PHE A 134 -3.89 1.27 -1.73
N GLN A 135 -4.51 0.35 -2.47
CA GLN A 135 -4.15 -1.07 -2.49
C GLN A 135 -4.16 -1.64 -3.91
N PRO A 136 -3.35 -1.06 -4.83
CA PRO A 136 -3.25 -1.54 -6.19
C PRO A 136 -2.89 -3.02 -6.24
N THR A 137 -3.53 -3.73 -7.16
CA THR A 137 -3.21 -5.12 -7.49
C THR A 137 -1.94 -5.14 -8.34
N LEU A 138 -1.01 -6.04 -8.04
CA LEU A 138 0.24 -6.19 -8.78
C LEU A 138 -0.04 -6.75 -10.18
N ASN A 139 0.49 -6.08 -11.20
CA ASN A 139 0.54 -6.53 -12.58
C ASN A 139 1.51 -5.64 -13.39
N LYS A 140 1.78 -6.01 -14.65
CA LYS A 140 2.73 -5.29 -15.51
C LYS A 140 2.45 -3.80 -15.67
N GLU A 141 1.19 -3.38 -15.67
CA GLU A 141 0.79 -1.98 -15.82
C GLU A 141 0.94 -1.20 -14.52
N THR A 142 0.54 -1.78 -13.38
CA THR A 142 0.48 -1.07 -12.09
C THR A 142 1.83 -1.05 -11.36
N ASN A 143 2.70 -2.02 -11.60
CA ASN A 143 3.94 -2.22 -10.84
C ASN A 143 4.89 -1.00 -10.88
N SER A 144 5.05 -0.36 -12.05
CA SER A 144 5.89 0.84 -12.17
C SER A 144 5.37 2.01 -11.34
N TYR A 145 4.04 2.24 -11.36
CA TYR A 145 3.39 3.29 -10.57
C TYR A 145 3.42 3.01 -9.08
N ILE A 146 3.31 1.73 -8.67
CA ILE A 146 3.48 1.32 -7.28
C ILE A 146 4.86 1.71 -6.75
N LYS A 147 5.92 1.40 -7.52
CA LYS A 147 7.29 1.75 -7.14
C LYS A 147 7.49 3.26 -7.07
N LEU A 148 7.04 3.98 -8.09
CA LEU A 148 7.13 5.45 -8.13
C LEU A 148 6.39 6.11 -6.96
N PHE A 149 5.24 5.56 -6.56
CA PHE A 149 4.50 6.04 -5.40
C PHE A 149 5.28 5.84 -4.09
N LEU A 150 5.91 4.68 -3.91
CA LEU A 150 6.78 4.46 -2.75
C LEU A 150 7.99 5.40 -2.77
N GLU A 151 8.61 5.62 -3.92
CA GLU A 151 9.75 6.53 -4.07
C GLU A 151 9.39 7.96 -3.68
N LYS A 152 8.25 8.48 -4.16
CA LYS A 152 7.76 9.82 -3.80
C LYS A 152 7.43 9.95 -2.32
N GLU A 153 6.68 9.01 -1.76
CA GLU A 153 6.32 9.03 -0.34
C GLU A 153 7.56 8.94 0.56
N ILE A 154 8.57 8.12 0.20
CA ILE A 154 9.83 8.04 0.96
C ILE A 154 10.64 9.33 0.87
N ALA A 155 10.64 10.01 -0.27
CA ALA A 155 11.38 11.27 -0.46
C ALA A 155 10.84 12.43 0.38
N CYS A 156 9.64 12.31 0.94
CA CYS A 156 9.03 13.30 1.83
C CYS A 156 9.41 13.14 3.31
N PHE A 157 10.15 12.08 3.69
CA PHE A 157 10.65 11.87 5.06
C PHE A 157 12.11 12.31 5.21
#